data_AF-A0A9W7WPF8-F1
#
_entry.id   AF-A0A9W7WPF8-F1
#
_cell.length_a   1.000
_cell.length_b   1.000
_cell.length_c   1.000
_cell.angle_alpha   90.00
_cell.angle_beta   90.00
_cell.angle_gamma   90.00
#
_symmetry.space_group_name_H-M   'P 1'
#
loop_
_entity.id
_entity.type
_entity.pdbx_description
1 polymer ?
#
loop_
_entity_poly.entity_id
_entity_poly.type
_entity_poly.pdbx_seq_one_letter_code
_entity_poly.pdbx_strand_id
1 'polypeptide(L)'
;MGVQPTKRTKLTSLCTKLCEDECSELVSDVMFLAAKFTPQKKVVQEMCDNKDIHDSISKAEACRKTLETLLATLRRNWETCGLATHGLRPGLIGGTFEFIDSCLKEKIKALKSSMADM
;
A
#
# COMPACT_ATOMS: atom_id res chain seq x y z
N MET A 1 32.15 17.55 24.08
CA MET A 1 33.05 17.31 22.93
C MET A 1 32.31 16.40 21.96
N GLY A 2 31.95 16.89 20.77
CA GLY A 2 31.27 16.09 19.75
C GLY A 2 32.27 15.22 18.99
N VAL A 3 31.94 13.94 18.78
CA VAL A 3 32.73 13.05 17.92
C VAL A 3 32.59 13.52 16.48
N GLN A 4 33.69 13.95 15.86
CA GLN A 4 33.71 14.31 14.44
C GLN A 4 33.64 13.02 13.60
N PRO A 5 32.68 12.87 12.68
CA PRO A 5 32.56 11.68 11.86
C PRO A 5 33.77 11.53 10.92
N THR A 6 34.31 10.31 10.85
CA THR A 6 35.44 9.99 9.99
C THR A 6 35.08 10.09 8.50
N LYS A 7 36.07 10.21 7.61
CA LYS A 7 35.84 10.15 6.15
C LYS A 7 35.06 8.90 5.73
N ARG A 8 35.38 7.75 6.34
CA ARG A 8 34.68 6.48 6.11
C ARG A 8 33.22 6.56 6.54
N THR A 9 32.94 7.10 7.72
CA THR A 9 31.57 7.30 8.23
C THR A 9 30.75 8.19 7.30
N LYS A 10 31.33 9.29 6.80
CA LYS A 10 30.65 10.18 5.85
C LYS A 10 30.32 9.47 4.53
N LEU A 11 31.25 8.69 3.99
CA LEU A 11 31.03 7.94 2.74
C LEU A 11 29.95 6.86 2.93
N THR A 12 30.01 6.09 4.02
CA THR A 12 28.99 5.08 4.33
C THR A 12 27.61 5.71 4.47
N SER A 13 27.50 6.84 5.19
CA SER A 13 26.22 7.55 5.32
C SER A 13 25.68 8.05 3.98
N LEU A 14 26.54 8.53 3.08
CA LEU A 14 26.14 8.94 1.73
C LEU A 14 25.61 7.76 0.93
N CYS A 15 26.33 6.63 0.92
CA CYS A 15 25.89 5.42 0.20
C CYS A 15 24.57 4.86 0.76
N THR A 16 24.40 4.84 2.08
CA THR A 16 23.14 4.43 2.73
C THR A 16 21.99 5.33 2.29
N LYS A 17 22.19 6.66 2.28
CA LYS A 17 21.16 7.59 1.85
C LYS A 17 20.78 7.41 0.38
N LEU A 18 21.77 7.27 -0.51
CA LEU A 18 21.49 7.00 -1.92
C LEU A 18 20.67 5.71 -2.11
N CYS A 19 20.99 4.66 -1.35
CA CYS A 19 20.23 3.41 -1.39
C CYS A 19 18.79 3.58 -0.87
N GLU A 20 18.59 4.36 0.19
CA GLU A 20 17.25 4.72 0.70
C GLU A 20 16.44 5.51 -0.33
N ASP A 21 17.06 6.49 -0.99
CA ASP A 21 16.44 7.29 -2.04
C ASP A 21 16.04 6.41 -3.23
N GLU A 22 16.95 5.56 -3.74
CA GLU A 22 16.68 4.59 -4.81
C GLU A 22 15.56 3.61 -4.45
N CYS A 23 15.54 3.09 -3.22
CA CYS A 23 14.46 2.21 -2.75
C CYS A 23 13.11 2.92 -2.72
N SER A 24 13.09 4.19 -2.30
CA SER A 24 11.88 5.01 -2.26
C SER A 24 11.35 5.31 -3.67
N GLU A 25 12.23 5.63 -4.60
CA GLU A 25 11.88 5.82 -6.02
C GLU A 25 11.33 4.54 -6.63
N LEU A 26 11.99 3.40 -6.39
CA LEU A 26 11.52 2.10 -6.85
C LEU A 26 10.12 1.75 -6.33
N VAL A 27 9.83 2.00 -5.05
CA VAL A 27 8.47 1.82 -4.50
C VAL A 27 7.47 2.66 -5.26
N SER A 28 7.79 3.93 -5.50
CA SER A 28 6.91 4.87 -6.21
C SER A 28 6.63 4.41 -7.64
N ASP A 29 7.66 3.95 -8.35
CA ASP A 29 7.55 3.43 -9.71
C ASP A 29 6.71 2.15 -9.76
N VAL A 30 6.95 1.19 -8.86
CA VAL A 30 6.17 -0.05 -8.81
C VAL A 30 4.70 0.25 -8.52
N MET A 31 4.40 1.19 -7.62
CA MET A 31 3.01 1.58 -7.33
C MET A 31 2.35 2.31 -8.49
N PHE A 32 3.09 3.19 -9.17
CA PHE A 32 2.62 3.85 -10.39
C PHE A 32 2.29 2.82 -11.48
N LEU A 33 3.17 1.85 -11.72
CA LEU A 33 2.96 0.78 -12.68
C LEU A 33 1.76 -0.09 -12.29
N ALA A 34 1.62 -0.45 -11.01
CA ALA A 34 0.48 -1.21 -10.52
C ALA A 34 -0.85 -0.49 -10.77
N ALA A 35 -0.94 0.80 -10.44
CA ALA A 35 -2.13 1.62 -10.67
C ALA A 35 -2.42 1.82 -12.17
N LYS A 36 -1.38 1.98 -12.99
CA LYS A 36 -1.50 2.20 -14.45
C LYS A 36 -1.93 0.95 -15.20
N PHE A 37 -1.37 -0.21 -14.85
CA PHE A 37 -1.56 -1.46 -15.60
C PHE A 37 -2.55 -2.42 -14.96
N THR A 38 -3.08 -2.11 -13.77
CA THR A 38 -4.14 -2.88 -13.11
C THR A 38 -5.38 -2.01 -12.98
N PRO A 39 -6.26 -1.97 -14.00
CA PRO A 39 -7.40 -1.06 -14.01
C PRO A 39 -8.40 -1.45 -12.92
N GLN A 40 -8.44 -0.69 -11.83
CA GLN A 40 -9.29 -0.97 -10.66
C GLN A 40 -10.76 -1.18 -11.03
N LYS A 41 -11.28 -0.39 -11.98
CA LYS A 41 -12.67 -0.52 -12.47
C LYS A 41 -12.95 -1.87 -13.14
N LYS A 42 -12.01 -2.42 -13.90
CA LYS A 42 -12.16 -3.73 -14.54
C LYS A 42 -12.14 -4.85 -13.50
N VAL A 43 -11.19 -4.77 -12.55
CA VAL A 43 -11.12 -5.69 -11.40
C VAL A 43 -12.46 -5.69 -10.64
N VAL A 44 -13.01 -4.51 -10.35
CA VAL A 44 -14.30 -4.39 -9.67
C VAL A 44 -15.45 -4.95 -10.49
N GLN A 45 -15.50 -4.69 -11.81
CA GLN A 45 -16.53 -5.26 -12.69
C GLN A 45 -16.51 -6.79 -12.67
N GLU A 46 -15.33 -7.41 -12.77
CA GLU A 46 -15.17 -8.87 -12.72
C GLU A 46 -15.52 -9.47 -11.35
N MET A 47 -15.39 -8.68 -10.28
CA MET A 47 -15.76 -9.09 -8.92
C MET A 47 -17.25 -8.88 -8.58
N CYS A 48 -18.03 -8.26 -9.46
CA CYS A 48 -19.43 -7.90 -9.22
C CYS A 48 -20.40 -8.93 -9.82
N ASP A 49 -20.37 -10.16 -9.31
CA ASP A 49 -21.44 -11.15 -9.50
C ASP A 49 -22.39 -11.08 -8.30
N ASN A 50 -23.49 -10.34 -8.36
CA ASN A 50 -24.34 -10.16 -7.16
C ASN A 50 -25.75 -10.72 -7.31
N LYS A 51 -26.03 -11.70 -6.42
CA LYS A 51 -27.37 -12.11 -6.00
C LYS A 51 -27.88 -11.30 -4.78
N ASP A 52 -26.98 -10.65 -4.02
CA ASP A 52 -27.31 -9.75 -2.89
C ASP A 52 -26.28 -8.60 -2.76
N ILE A 53 -26.75 -7.36 -2.94
CA ILE A 53 -25.92 -6.14 -2.92
C ILE A 53 -25.57 -5.71 -1.49
N HIS A 54 -26.47 -5.87 -0.52
CA HIS A 54 -26.28 -5.41 0.86
C HIS A 54 -25.21 -6.22 1.60
N ASP A 55 -25.24 -7.54 1.45
CA ASP A 55 -24.22 -8.43 2.01
C ASP A 55 -22.84 -8.14 1.40
N SER A 56 -22.79 -7.87 0.09
CA SER A 56 -21.56 -7.55 -0.64
C SER A 56 -20.91 -6.24 -0.17
N ILE A 57 -21.71 -5.19 0.10
CA ILE A 57 -21.21 -3.93 0.67
C ILE A 57 -20.65 -4.19 2.07
N SER A 58 -21.40 -4.89 2.92
CA SER A 58 -21.02 -5.16 4.32
C SER A 58 -19.69 -5.92 4.41
N LYS A 59 -19.51 -6.94 3.57
CA LYS A 59 -18.26 -7.72 3.48
C LYS A 59 -17.09 -6.86 3.02
N ALA A 60 -17.29 -5.98 2.05
CA ALA A 60 -16.24 -5.08 1.57
C ALA A 60 -15.81 -4.11 2.67
N GLU A 61 -16.74 -3.50 3.41
CA GLU A 61 -16.44 -2.60 4.53
C GLU A 61 -15.73 -3.32 5.68
N ALA A 62 -16.16 -4.53 6.04
CA ALA A 62 -15.50 -5.36 7.04
C ALA A 62 -14.05 -5.72 6.63
N CYS A 63 -13.85 -6.08 5.37
CA CYS A 63 -12.52 -6.37 4.82
C CYS A 63 -11.58 -5.16 4.94
N ARG A 64 -12.05 -3.95 4.57
CA ARG A 64 -11.27 -2.71 4.70
C ARG A 64 -10.81 -2.48 6.14
N LYS A 65 -11.72 -2.62 7.12
CA LYS A 65 -11.38 -2.46 8.54
C LYS A 65 -10.33 -3.45 9.03
N THR A 66 -10.41 -4.71 8.59
CA THR A 66 -9.40 -5.73 8.90
C THR A 66 -8.04 -5.37 8.29
N LEU A 67 -8.01 -4.93 7.03
CA LEU A 67 -6.77 -4.51 6.37
C LEU A 67 -6.13 -3.30 7.05
N GLU A 68 -6.92 -2.29 7.43
CA GLU A 68 -6.43 -1.13 8.18
C GLU A 68 -5.79 -1.54 9.52
N THR A 69 -6.45 -2.43 10.25
CA THR A 69 -5.95 -2.95 11.54
C THR A 69 -4.66 -3.76 11.36
N LEU A 70 -4.60 -4.60 10.33
CA LEU A 70 -3.42 -5.39 10.00
C LEU A 70 -2.25 -4.49 9.63
N LEU A 71 -2.45 -3.50 8.75
CA LEU A 71 -1.42 -2.56 8.35
C LEU A 71 -0.88 -1.75 9.54
N ALA A 72 -1.77 -1.27 10.41
CA ALA A 72 -1.37 -0.57 11.62
C ALA A 72 -0.52 -1.45 12.56
N THR A 73 -0.86 -2.73 12.69
CA THR A 73 -0.11 -3.70 13.50
C THR A 73 1.25 -3.99 12.90
N LEU A 74 1.33 -4.16 11.58
CA LEU A 74 2.59 -4.35 10.86
C LEU A 74 3.51 -3.13 11.01
N ARG A 75 2.98 -1.91 10.85
CA ARG A 75 3.74 -0.65 10.98
C ARG A 75 4.44 -0.52 12.33
N ARG A 76 3.80 -0.95 13.42
CA ARG A 76 4.42 -0.94 14.77
C ARG A 76 5.63 -1.86 14.91
N ASN A 77 5.81 -2.81 14.00
CA ASN A 77 6.84 -3.85 14.07
C ASN A 77 7.85 -3.75 12.91
N TRP A 78 7.86 -2.64 12.16
CA TRP A 78 8.68 -2.51 10.96
C TRP A 78 10.08 -1.93 11.18
N GLU A 79 10.43 -1.42 12.35
CA GLU A 79 11.70 -0.70 12.55
C GLU A 79 12.92 -1.50 12.06
N THR A 80 13.10 -2.73 12.54
CA THR A 80 14.23 -3.59 12.11
C THR A 80 14.15 -3.97 10.64
N CYS A 81 12.94 -4.23 10.14
CA CYS A 81 12.70 -4.59 8.75
C CYS A 81 12.98 -3.41 7.79
N GLY A 82 12.60 -2.20 8.19
CA GLY A 82 12.82 -0.97 7.44
C GLY A 82 14.31 -0.64 7.35
N LEU A 83 15.05 -0.77 8.45
CA LEU A 83 16.50 -0.60 8.45
C LEU A 83 17.20 -1.62 7.53
N ALA A 84 16.81 -2.90 7.60
CA ALA A 84 17.43 -3.95 6.79
C ALA A 84 17.09 -3.87 5.29
N THR A 85 16.00 -3.18 4.93
CA THR A 85 15.52 -3.09 3.54
C THR A 85 15.58 -1.67 2.98
N HIS A 86 16.20 -0.73 3.68
CA HIS A 86 16.23 0.70 3.31
C HIS A 86 14.83 1.25 2.99
N GLY A 87 13.81 0.82 3.74
CA GLY A 87 12.42 1.23 3.56
C GLY A 87 11.67 0.56 2.40
N LEU A 88 12.34 -0.19 1.52
CA LEU A 88 11.73 -0.84 0.35
C LEU A 88 10.56 -1.73 0.72
N ARG A 89 10.75 -2.66 1.67
CA ARG A 89 9.71 -3.64 2.02
C ARG A 89 8.51 -3.00 2.73
N PRO A 90 8.68 -2.11 3.73
CA PRO A 90 7.57 -1.32 4.27
C PRO A 90 6.82 -0.53 3.19
N GLY A 91 7.54 0.09 2.24
CA GLY A 91 6.95 0.83 1.13
C GLY A 91 6.09 -0.04 0.21
N LEU A 92 6.62 -1.18 -0.25
CA LEU A 92 5.89 -2.11 -1.12
C LEU A 92 4.64 -2.69 -0.45
N ILE A 93 4.75 -3.09 0.82
CA ILE A 93 3.58 -3.59 1.57
C ILE A 93 2.56 -2.47 1.75
N GLY A 94 2.99 -1.27 2.15
CA GLY A 94 2.11 -0.11 2.32
C GLY A 94 1.33 0.21 1.05
N GLY A 95 2.02 0.36 -0.07
CA GLY A 95 1.38 0.66 -1.35
C GLY A 95 0.47 -0.48 -1.86
N THR A 96 0.81 -1.75 -1.58
CA THR A 96 -0.09 -2.88 -1.89
C THR A 96 -1.39 -2.80 -1.11
N PHE A 97 -1.34 -2.46 0.18
CA PHE A 97 -2.55 -2.27 0.98
C PHE A 97 -3.40 -1.10 0.47
N GLU A 98 -2.76 0.01 0.07
CA GLU A 98 -3.43 1.17 -0.52
C GLU A 98 -4.10 0.83 -1.86
N PHE A 99 -3.45 0.02 -2.69
CA PHE A 99 -4.03 -0.48 -3.93
C PHE A 99 -5.28 -1.34 -3.68
N ILE A 100 -5.21 -2.28 -2.72
CA ILE A 100 -6.36 -3.13 -2.35
C ILE A 100 -7.51 -2.29 -1.76
N ASP A 101 -7.21 -1.35 -0.85
CA ASP A 101 -8.20 -0.46 -0.26
C ASP A 101 -8.91 0.39 -1.34
N SER A 102 -8.16 0.85 -2.35
CA SER A 102 -8.71 1.58 -3.50
C SER A 102 -9.66 0.71 -4.32
N CYS A 103 -9.33 -0.56 -4.57
CA CYS A 103 -10.22 -1.51 -5.24
C CYS A 103 -11.52 -1.74 -4.43
N LEU A 104 -11.40 -1.88 -3.11
CA LEU A 104 -12.57 -2.06 -2.23
C LEU A 104 -13.46 -0.81 -2.18
N LYS A 105 -12.88 0.39 -2.17
CA LYS A 105 -13.61 1.66 -2.28
C LYS A 105 -14.39 1.77 -3.58
N GLU A 106 -13.75 1.46 -4.71
CA GLU A 106 -14.42 1.46 -6.02
C GLU A 106 -15.52 0.38 -6.09
N LYS A 107 -15.32 -0.80 -5.48
CA LYS A 107 -16.36 -1.81 -5.34
C LYS A 107 -17.57 -1.30 -4.57
N ILE A 108 -17.36 -0.74 -3.37
CA ILE A 108 -18.45 -0.18 -2.56
C ILE A 108 -19.21 0.91 -3.32
N LYS A 109 -18.49 1.78 -4.03
CA LYS A 109 -19.07 2.83 -4.86
C LYS A 109 -19.95 2.25 -5.98
N ALA A 110 -19.44 1.27 -6.72
CA ALA A 110 -20.20 0.61 -7.79
C ALA A 110 -21.47 -0.06 -7.27
N LEU A 111 -21.38 -0.78 -6.14
CA LEU A 111 -22.54 -1.44 -5.51
C LEU A 111 -23.59 -0.44 -5.03
N LYS A 112 -23.16 0.68 -4.42
CA LYS A 112 -24.07 1.75 -3.97
C LYS A 112 -24.77 2.43 -5.14
N SER A 113 -24.08 2.62 -6.28
CA SER A 113 -24.70 3.13 -7.51
C SER A 113 -25.75 2.16 -8.05
N SER A 114 -25.45 0.86 -8.14
CA SER A 114 -26.43 -0.14 -8.61
C SER A 114 -27.67 -0.24 -7.72
N MET A 115 -27.55 0.03 -6.42
CA MET A 115 -28.68 0.06 -5.48
C MET A 115 -29.58 1.30 -5.67
N ALA A 116 -29.04 2.41 -6.16
CA ALA A 116 -29.79 3.64 -6.41
C ALA A 116 -30.57 3.61 -7.74
N ASP A 117 -30.16 2.75 -8.66
CA ASP A 117 -30.80 2.55 -9.97
C ASP A 117 -31.92 1.47 -9.93
N MET A 118 -32.16 0.83 -8.77
CA MET A 118 -33.23 -0.16 -8.52
C MET A 118 -34.44 0.46 -7.82
#